data_AF-A0A0A9WEY9-F1
#
_entry.id   AF-A0A0A9WEY9-F1
#
_cell.length_a   1.000
_cell.length_b   1.000
_cell.length_c   1.000
_cell.angle_alpha   90.00
_cell.angle_beta   90.00
_cell.angle_gamma   90.00
#
_symmetry.space_group_name_H-M   'P 1'
#
loop_
_entity.id
_entity.type
_entity.pdbx_description
1 polymer ?
#
loop_
_entity_poly.entity_id
_entity_poly.type
_entity_poly.pdbx_seq_one_letter_code
_entity_poly.pdbx_strand_id
1 'polypeptide(L)'
;MALTSGDEVPNAGLVKQIISTFIISTLPLNAGLATGWVSPMSLKLTSQDSPVGVMSKEEISYLATLPNYVGFVLSFVFGLLSNRLGRKWALLAVGIPAMISGAVLTFGTSKTSLYVGRVLAGFTIIGGLTTPHAYISETVHQSIRGMFMCSSMVQINIGVLVSYTLGKVLDYKAYNSILIVLPLLNTVALLWLPETPYFLVTMNRMNEALNSLIWLRGGNVVIAKREAGNYQT
;
A
#
# COMPACT_ATOMS: atom_id res chain seq x y z
N MET A 1 31.19 -1.43 -32.77
CA MET A 1 31.90 -1.66 -31.50
C MET A 1 30.89 -2.26 -30.53
N ALA A 2 30.91 -3.59 -30.39
CA ALA A 2 29.97 -4.33 -29.56
C ALA A 2 30.37 -4.17 -28.09
N LEU A 3 29.53 -3.50 -27.30
CA LEU A 3 29.72 -3.38 -25.86
C LEU A 3 29.13 -4.62 -25.18
N THR A 4 30.00 -5.28 -24.43
CA THR A 4 29.84 -6.54 -23.70
C THR A 4 28.65 -6.55 -22.73
N SER A 5 28.12 -7.75 -22.53
CA SER A 5 27.01 -8.11 -21.62
C SER A 5 27.31 -7.95 -20.12
N GLY A 6 28.22 -7.04 -19.74
CA GLY A 6 28.76 -6.94 -18.37
C GLY A 6 28.88 -5.53 -17.82
N ASP A 7 28.53 -4.47 -18.56
CA ASP A 7 28.50 -3.13 -17.98
C ASP A 7 27.22 -2.98 -17.15
N GLU A 8 27.36 -3.02 -15.82
CA GLU A 8 26.30 -2.63 -14.90
C GLU A 8 25.73 -1.30 -15.36
N VAL A 9 24.47 -1.31 -15.78
CA VAL A 9 23.77 -0.11 -16.21
C VAL A 9 23.83 0.86 -15.03
N PRO A 10 24.46 2.05 -15.17
CA PRO A 10 24.42 3.05 -14.12
C PRO A 10 22.97 3.26 -13.72
N ASN A 11 22.65 3.34 -12.42
CA ASN A 11 21.29 3.51 -11.88
C ASN A 11 20.64 4.82 -12.38
N ALA A 12 20.31 4.89 -13.66
CA ALA A 12 19.70 6.02 -14.31
C ALA A 12 18.27 6.14 -13.78
N GLY A 13 17.94 7.31 -13.23
CA GLY A 13 16.64 7.55 -12.61
C GLY A 13 16.51 7.06 -11.16
N LEU A 14 17.61 6.83 -10.43
CA LEU A 14 17.58 6.47 -9.00
C LEU A 14 16.67 7.41 -8.18
N VAL A 15 16.76 8.72 -8.40
CA VAL A 15 15.93 9.71 -7.70
C VAL A 15 14.43 9.45 -7.92
N LYS A 16 14.01 9.16 -9.16
CA LYS A 16 12.60 8.86 -9.46
C LYS A 16 12.16 7.54 -8.86
N GLN A 17 13.03 6.53 -8.81
CA GLN A 17 12.75 5.25 -8.15
C GLN A 17 12.61 5.42 -6.64
N ILE A 18 13.46 6.25 -6.02
CA ILE A 18 13.36 6.60 -4.59
C ILE A 18 12.04 7.33 -4.32
N ILE A 19 11.72 8.38 -5.08
CA ILE A 19 10.47 9.15 -4.92
C ILE A 19 9.25 8.25 -5.10
N SER A 20 9.24 7.43 -6.16
CA SER A 20 8.15 6.48 -6.43
C SER A 20 7.97 5.50 -5.28
N THR A 21 9.08 4.94 -4.78
CA THR A 21 9.03 4.00 -3.66
C THR A 21 8.57 4.67 -2.39
N PHE A 22 8.97 5.92 -2.11
CA PHE A 22 8.51 6.64 -0.93
C PHE A 22 7.00 6.89 -0.97
N ILE A 23 6.46 7.31 -2.13
CA ILE A 23 5.01 7.46 -2.33
C ILE A 23 4.31 6.12 -2.05
N ILE A 24 4.77 5.05 -2.69
CA ILE A 24 4.19 3.71 -2.55
C ILE A 24 4.31 3.17 -1.11
N SER A 25 5.40 3.49 -0.41
CA SER A 25 5.66 3.07 0.98
C SER A 25 4.70 3.70 2.00
N THR A 26 3.90 4.68 1.59
CA THR A 26 2.81 5.24 2.41
C THR A 26 1.66 4.23 2.60
N LEU A 27 1.42 3.32 1.63
CA LEU A 27 0.41 2.27 1.75
C LEU A 27 0.73 1.22 2.82
N PRO A 28 1.95 0.63 2.85
CA PRO A 28 2.36 -0.25 3.94
C PRO A 28 2.33 0.45 5.30
N LEU A 29 2.68 1.73 5.37
CA LEU A 29 2.55 2.51 6.60
C LEU A 29 1.09 2.60 7.06
N ASN A 30 0.16 2.87 6.14
CA ASN A 30 -1.28 2.90 6.45
C ASN A 30 -1.82 1.52 6.87
N ALA A 31 -1.35 0.45 6.24
CA ALA A 31 -1.64 -0.93 6.65
C ALA A 31 -1.15 -1.20 8.07
N GLY A 32 0.04 -0.70 8.43
CA GLY A 32 0.58 -0.76 9.78
C GLY A 32 -0.29 -0.02 10.80
N LEU A 33 -0.72 1.20 10.49
CA LEU A 33 -1.64 1.97 11.33
C LEU A 33 -2.97 1.22 11.55
N ALA A 34 -3.57 0.70 10.49
CA ALA A 34 -4.82 -0.06 10.56
C ALA A 34 -4.69 -1.37 11.34
N THR A 35 -3.52 -2.00 11.30
CA THR A 35 -3.19 -3.21 12.09
C THR A 35 -3.04 -2.86 13.56
N GLY A 36 -2.27 -1.82 13.87
CA GLY A 36 -2.00 -1.36 15.24
C GLY A 36 -3.19 -0.68 15.92
N TRP A 37 -4.26 -0.35 15.19
CA TRP A 37 -5.43 0.41 15.68
C TRP A 37 -6.07 -0.19 16.93
N VAL A 38 -6.20 -1.52 16.98
CA VAL A 38 -6.97 -2.20 18.04
C VAL A 38 -6.31 -2.07 19.40
N SER A 39 -4.99 -2.00 19.47
CA SER A 39 -4.27 -1.95 20.76
C SER A 39 -4.66 -0.73 21.61
N PRO A 40 -4.46 0.53 21.15
CA PRO A 40 -4.86 1.70 21.92
C PRO A 40 -6.39 1.86 21.99
N MET A 41 -7.12 1.43 20.97
CA MET A 41 -8.58 1.61 20.94
C MET A 41 -9.31 0.60 21.83
N SER A 42 -8.73 -0.56 22.11
CA SER A 42 -9.31 -1.54 23.05
C SER A 42 -9.54 -0.93 24.44
N LEU A 43 -8.59 -0.10 24.91
CA LEU A 43 -8.72 0.61 26.19
C LEU A 43 -9.86 1.63 26.16
N LYS A 44 -10.00 2.38 25.05
CA LYS A 44 -11.05 3.40 24.86
C LYS A 44 -12.45 2.81 24.61
N LEU A 45 -12.52 1.63 24.01
CA LEU A 45 -13.77 0.92 23.75
C LEU A 45 -14.28 0.15 24.99
N THR A 46 -13.37 -0.17 25.92
CA THR A 46 -13.71 -0.81 27.21
C THR A 46 -14.09 0.23 28.28
N SER A 47 -13.64 1.49 28.14
CA SER A 47 -14.01 2.56 29.07
C SER A 47 -15.48 2.97 28.97
N GLN A 48 -16.06 3.48 30.06
CA GLN A 48 -17.46 3.94 30.10
C GLN A 48 -17.75 5.08 29.11
N ASP A 49 -16.74 5.89 28.77
CA ASP A 49 -16.83 6.96 27.76
C ASP A 49 -16.70 6.46 26.30
N SER A 50 -16.96 5.17 26.05
CA SER A 50 -16.87 4.60 24.71
C SER A 50 -17.89 5.26 23.76
N PRO A 51 -17.47 5.72 22.57
CA PRO A 51 -18.36 6.37 21.60
C PRO A 51 -19.43 5.43 21.02
N VAL A 52 -19.33 4.12 21.26
CA VAL A 52 -20.24 3.08 20.74
C VAL A 52 -20.83 2.19 21.84
N GLY A 53 -20.67 2.60 23.10
CA GLY A 53 -21.00 1.79 24.28
C GLY A 53 -19.89 0.82 24.68
N VAL A 54 -19.93 0.37 25.93
CA VAL A 54 -18.91 -0.52 26.52
C VAL A 54 -18.87 -1.86 25.79
N MET A 55 -17.65 -2.29 25.44
CA MET A 55 -17.40 -3.51 24.69
C MET A 55 -16.77 -4.59 25.57
N SER A 56 -17.20 -5.85 25.40
CA SER A 56 -16.60 -7.02 26.04
C SER A 56 -15.21 -7.33 25.44
N LYS A 57 -14.37 -8.02 26.21
CA LYS A 57 -13.07 -8.52 25.73
C LYS A 57 -13.22 -9.43 24.50
N GLU A 58 -14.30 -10.21 24.43
CA GLU A 58 -14.59 -11.09 23.28
C GLU A 58 -14.91 -10.27 22.02
N GLU A 59 -15.75 -9.24 22.16
CA GLU A 59 -16.10 -8.35 21.04
C GLU A 59 -14.87 -7.63 20.47
N ILE A 60 -13.93 -7.21 21.32
CA ILE A 60 -12.64 -6.62 20.92
C ILE A 60 -11.76 -7.64 20.21
N SER A 61 -11.72 -8.89 20.69
CA SER A 61 -10.97 -9.97 20.04
C SER A 61 -11.48 -10.24 18.62
N TYR A 62 -12.80 -10.20 18.41
CA TYR A 62 -13.39 -10.29 17.08
C TYR A 62 -13.00 -9.08 16.20
N LEU A 63 -13.02 -7.85 16.73
CA LEU A 63 -12.54 -6.67 15.97
C LEU A 63 -11.05 -6.76 15.58
N ALA A 64 -10.23 -7.46 16.39
CA ALA A 64 -8.82 -7.68 16.11
C ALA A 64 -8.60 -8.67 14.97
N THR A 65 -9.33 -9.78 14.98
CA THR A 65 -9.12 -10.92 14.07
C THR A 65 -9.87 -10.78 12.74
N LEU A 66 -11.00 -10.09 12.72
CA LEU A 66 -11.87 -9.95 11.54
C LEU A 66 -11.15 -9.46 10.27
N PRO A 67 -10.32 -8.40 10.30
CA PRO A 67 -9.61 -7.95 9.10
C PRO A 67 -8.62 -8.97 8.55
N ASN A 68 -8.07 -9.85 9.39
CA ASN A 68 -7.13 -10.87 8.94
C ASN A 68 -7.85 -12.00 8.19
N TYR A 69 -9.02 -12.43 8.68
CA TYR A 69 -9.86 -13.42 8.00
C TYR A 69 -10.36 -12.89 6.65
N VAL A 70 -10.86 -11.66 6.63
CA VAL A 70 -11.28 -10.99 5.39
C VAL A 70 -10.07 -10.82 4.46
N GLY A 71 -8.94 -10.39 5.02
CA GLY A 71 -7.69 -10.21 4.32
C GLY A 71 -7.18 -11.48 3.61
N PHE A 72 -7.33 -12.66 4.23
CA PHE A 72 -6.99 -13.93 3.60
C PHE A 72 -7.74 -14.14 2.28
N VAL A 73 -9.06 -13.95 2.29
CA VAL A 73 -9.89 -14.09 1.07
C VAL A 73 -9.51 -13.02 0.04
N LEU A 74 -9.29 -11.78 0.50
CA LEU A 74 -8.93 -10.66 -0.36
C LEU A 74 -7.54 -10.78 -0.97
N SER A 75 -6.63 -11.53 -0.36
CA SER A 75 -5.29 -11.76 -0.92
C SER A 75 -5.37 -12.37 -2.32
N PHE A 76 -6.28 -13.32 -2.52
CA PHE A 76 -6.55 -13.91 -3.84
C PHE A 76 -7.14 -12.89 -4.81
N VAL A 77 -8.10 -12.08 -4.33
CA VAL A 77 -8.77 -11.06 -5.15
C VAL A 77 -7.77 -10.01 -5.62
N PHE A 78 -6.93 -9.47 -4.73
CA PHE A 78 -5.91 -8.49 -5.09
C PHE A 78 -4.83 -9.07 -6.00
N GLY A 79 -4.48 -10.35 -5.85
CA GLY A 79 -3.59 -11.04 -6.80
C GLY A 79 -4.18 -11.08 -8.21
N LEU A 80 -5.44 -11.48 -8.34
CA LEU A 80 -6.15 -11.49 -9.63
C LEU A 80 -6.34 -10.07 -10.20
N LEU A 81 -6.66 -9.11 -9.34
CA LEU A 81 -6.86 -7.71 -9.71
C LEU A 81 -5.56 -7.10 -10.27
N SER A 82 -4.44 -7.30 -9.57
CA SER A 82 -3.11 -6.83 -9.99
C SER A 82 -2.67 -7.44 -11.34
N ASN A 83 -3.01 -8.70 -11.57
CA ASN A 83 -2.69 -9.39 -12.82
C ASN A 83 -3.56 -8.93 -14.01
N ARG A 84 -4.84 -8.59 -13.79
CA ARG A 84 -5.77 -8.22 -14.88
C ARG A 84 -5.85 -6.74 -15.16
N LEU A 85 -5.94 -5.91 -14.13
CA LEU A 85 -6.15 -4.45 -14.25
C LEU A 85 -4.84 -3.67 -14.22
N GLY A 86 -3.76 -4.26 -13.69
CA GLY A 86 -2.47 -3.60 -13.53
C GLY A 86 -2.17 -3.28 -12.08
N ARG A 87 -0.90 -2.98 -11.80
CA ARG A 87 -0.38 -2.81 -10.44
C ARG A 87 -0.76 -1.43 -9.90
N LYS A 88 -0.71 -0.38 -10.73
CA LYS A 88 -1.14 0.99 -10.35
C LYS A 88 -2.62 1.02 -9.99
N TRP A 89 -3.46 0.39 -10.82
CA TRP A 89 -4.90 0.34 -10.55
C TRP A 89 -5.23 -0.49 -9.30
N ALA A 90 -4.48 -1.57 -9.05
CA ALA A 90 -4.60 -2.31 -7.80
C ALA A 90 -4.23 -1.44 -6.58
N LEU A 91 -3.15 -0.65 -6.65
CA LEU A 91 -2.77 0.30 -5.59
C LEU A 91 -3.87 1.34 -5.31
N LEU A 92 -4.47 1.90 -6.36
CA LEU A 92 -5.59 2.86 -6.24
C LEU A 92 -6.85 2.21 -5.65
N ALA A 93 -7.12 0.95 -6.02
CA ALA A 93 -8.25 0.18 -5.49
C ALA A 93 -8.12 -0.11 -3.99
N VAL A 94 -6.92 -0.08 -3.41
CA VAL A 94 -6.70 -0.18 -1.95
C VAL A 94 -7.02 1.12 -1.23
N GLY A 95 -6.75 2.27 -1.86
CA GLY A 95 -6.97 3.59 -1.26
C GLY A 95 -8.44 3.87 -0.94
N ILE A 96 -9.36 3.45 -1.81
CA ILE A 96 -10.81 3.71 -1.66
C ILE A 96 -11.39 3.00 -0.41
N PRO A 97 -11.24 1.67 -0.23
CA PRO A 97 -11.67 0.98 0.99
C PRO A 97 -11.02 1.53 2.26
N ALA A 98 -9.76 2.00 2.18
CA ALA A 98 -9.07 2.58 3.32
C ALA A 98 -9.75 3.86 3.81
N MET A 99 -10.10 4.75 2.88
CA MET A 99 -10.83 5.98 3.21
C MET A 99 -12.22 5.69 3.78
N ILE A 100 -12.95 4.74 3.18
CA ILE A 100 -14.28 4.34 3.67
C ILE A 100 -14.18 3.72 5.07
N SER A 101 -13.17 2.85 5.30
CA SER A 101 -12.91 2.28 6.61
C SER A 101 -12.69 3.37 7.66
N GLY A 102 -11.80 4.33 7.40
CA GLY A 102 -11.54 5.46 8.30
C GLY A 102 -12.79 6.30 8.56
N ALA A 103 -13.60 6.57 7.53
CA ALA A 103 -14.86 7.30 7.68
C ALA A 103 -15.86 6.55 8.55
N VAL A 104 -16.06 5.25 8.30
CA VAL A 104 -16.97 4.41 9.08
C VAL A 104 -16.51 4.32 10.54
N LEU A 105 -15.20 4.19 10.79
CA LEU A 105 -14.64 4.19 12.15
C LEU A 105 -14.75 5.56 12.84
N THR A 106 -14.76 6.67 12.09
CA THR A 106 -14.87 8.02 12.67
C THR A 106 -16.30 8.41 13.02
N PHE A 107 -17.25 8.11 12.11
CA PHE A 107 -18.65 8.51 12.23
C PHE A 107 -19.56 7.41 12.79
N GLY A 108 -19.06 6.18 12.88
CA GLY A 108 -19.80 5.04 13.39
C GLY A 108 -20.14 5.19 14.87
N THR A 109 -21.44 5.21 15.19
CA THR A 109 -21.96 5.27 16.56
C THR A 109 -22.42 3.92 17.09
N SER A 110 -22.34 2.85 16.28
CA SER A 110 -22.79 1.51 16.64
C SER A 110 -21.67 0.49 16.61
N LYS A 111 -21.77 -0.56 17.44
CA LYS A 111 -20.82 -1.70 17.41
C LYS A 111 -20.73 -2.34 16.02
N THR A 112 -21.86 -2.48 15.32
CA THR A 112 -21.93 -3.00 13.96
C THR A 112 -21.14 -2.15 12.97
N SER A 113 -21.18 -0.82 13.09
CA SER A 113 -20.39 0.07 12.22
C SER A 113 -18.89 -0.16 12.40
N LEU A 114 -18.41 -0.44 13.63
CA LEU A 114 -17.01 -0.79 13.85
C LEU A 114 -16.63 -2.10 13.16
N TYR A 115 -17.47 -3.14 13.25
CA TYR A 115 -17.21 -4.39 12.52
C TYR A 115 -17.12 -4.17 11.01
N VAL A 116 -18.05 -3.41 10.43
CA VAL A 116 -18.00 -3.05 8.99
C VAL A 116 -16.73 -2.27 8.66
N GLY A 117 -16.37 -1.28 9.47
CA GLY A 117 -15.14 -0.51 9.31
C GLY A 117 -13.88 -1.40 9.35
N ARG A 118 -13.86 -2.41 10.21
CA ARG A 118 -12.75 -3.38 10.32
C ARG A 118 -12.69 -4.37 9.16
N VAL A 119 -13.84 -4.80 8.61
CA VAL A 119 -13.87 -5.58 7.37
C VAL A 119 -13.20 -4.78 6.24
N LEU A 120 -13.56 -3.50 6.10
CA LEU A 120 -12.95 -2.61 5.11
C LEU A 120 -11.46 -2.37 5.37
N ALA A 121 -11.06 -2.27 6.64
CA ALA A 121 -9.64 -2.17 7.00
C ALA A 121 -8.83 -3.40 6.55
N GLY A 122 -9.45 -4.58 6.44
CA GLY A 122 -8.80 -5.79 5.92
C GLY A 122 -8.30 -5.62 4.47
N PHE A 123 -9.03 -4.88 3.64
CA PHE A 123 -8.59 -4.52 2.29
C PHE A 123 -7.31 -3.68 2.34
N THR A 124 -7.26 -2.70 3.25
CA THR A 124 -6.09 -1.84 3.43
C THR A 124 -4.88 -2.61 3.93
N ILE A 125 -5.06 -3.49 4.91
CA ILE A 125 -3.96 -4.23 5.54
C ILE A 125 -3.29 -5.14 4.52
N ILE A 126 -4.07 -5.97 3.83
CA ILE A 126 -3.53 -6.93 2.86
C ILE A 126 -3.16 -6.28 1.54
N GLY A 127 -4.03 -5.41 1.02
CA GLY A 127 -3.79 -4.69 -0.22
C GLY A 127 -2.57 -3.76 -0.10
N GLY A 128 -2.41 -3.08 1.03
CA GLY A 128 -1.28 -2.20 1.32
C GLY A 128 0.03 -2.94 1.59
N LEU A 129 0.01 -4.25 1.77
CA LEU A 129 1.21 -5.09 1.78
C LEU A 129 1.49 -5.62 0.37
N THR A 130 0.54 -6.34 -0.21
CA THR A 130 0.74 -7.13 -1.44
C THR A 130 0.98 -6.26 -2.67
N THR A 131 0.20 -5.19 -2.85
CA THR A 131 0.27 -4.37 -4.08
C THR A 131 1.53 -3.49 -4.15
N PRO A 132 2.02 -2.86 -3.05
CA PRO A 132 3.32 -2.18 -3.05
C PRO A 132 4.50 -3.09 -3.37
N HIS A 133 4.53 -4.28 -2.78
CA HIS A 133 5.59 -5.25 -3.04
C HIS A 133 5.63 -5.67 -4.51
N ALA A 134 4.47 -5.90 -5.13
CA ALA A 134 4.38 -6.22 -6.56
C ALA A 134 4.83 -5.06 -7.45
N TYR A 135 4.45 -3.82 -7.12
CA TYR A 135 4.87 -2.67 -7.93
C TYR A 135 6.37 -2.40 -7.83
N ILE A 136 6.92 -2.43 -6.61
CA ILE A 136 8.35 -2.21 -6.37
C ILE A 136 9.19 -3.29 -7.05
N SER A 137 8.74 -4.54 -7.02
CA SER A 137 9.49 -5.66 -7.60
C SER A 137 9.62 -5.59 -9.13
N GLU A 138 8.70 -4.90 -9.79
CA GLU A 138 8.65 -4.74 -11.25
C GLU A 138 9.26 -3.41 -11.76
N THR A 139 9.36 -2.39 -10.91
CA THR A 139 9.82 -1.04 -11.33
C THR A 139 11.27 -0.73 -10.95
N VAL A 140 11.73 -1.30 -9.84
CA VAL A 140 13.04 -1.03 -9.27
C VAL A 140 14.11 -1.95 -9.89
N HIS A 141 15.28 -1.39 -10.15
CA HIS A 141 16.41 -2.15 -10.71
C HIS A 141 16.83 -3.31 -9.79
N GLN A 142 17.23 -4.45 -10.39
CA GLN A 142 17.47 -5.71 -9.67
C GLN A 142 18.47 -5.57 -8.50
N SER A 143 19.51 -4.74 -8.65
CA SER A 143 20.56 -4.53 -7.64
C SER A 143 20.05 -3.85 -6.35
N ILE A 144 19.05 -2.98 -6.44
CA ILE A 144 18.51 -2.22 -5.28
C ILE A 144 17.11 -2.67 -4.87
N ARG A 145 16.48 -3.55 -5.65
CA ARG A 145 15.11 -4.07 -5.42
C ARG A 145 14.92 -4.65 -4.02
N GLY A 146 15.90 -5.43 -3.54
CA GLY A 146 15.85 -6.03 -2.21
C GLY A 146 15.73 -4.99 -1.09
N MET A 147 16.52 -3.93 -1.17
CA MET A 147 16.53 -2.84 -0.18
C MET A 147 15.16 -2.14 -0.10
N PHE A 148 14.53 -1.85 -1.26
CA PHE A 148 13.23 -1.18 -1.31
C PHE A 148 12.05 -2.07 -0.89
N MET A 149 12.14 -3.38 -1.12
CA MET A 149 11.16 -4.33 -0.58
C MET A 149 11.29 -4.40 0.95
N CYS A 150 12.52 -4.45 1.48
CA CYS A 150 12.76 -4.40 2.92
C CYS A 150 12.26 -3.09 3.55
N SER A 151 12.49 -1.94 2.90
CA SER A 151 11.98 -0.66 3.42
C SER A 151 10.46 -0.67 3.52
N SER A 152 9.75 -1.28 2.57
CA SER A 152 8.28 -1.39 2.64
C SER A 152 7.81 -2.15 3.89
N MET A 153 8.51 -3.22 4.28
CA MET A 153 8.24 -3.97 5.52
C MET A 153 8.57 -3.17 6.79
N VAL A 154 9.66 -2.42 6.77
CA VAL A 154 10.01 -1.51 7.88
C VAL A 154 8.91 -0.48 8.09
N GLN A 155 8.32 0.04 7.01
CA GLN A 155 7.27 1.05 7.06
C GLN A 155 5.98 0.54 7.70
N ILE A 156 5.64 -0.74 7.54
CA ILE A 156 4.53 -1.38 8.27
C ILE A 156 4.79 -1.32 9.77
N ASN A 157 5.98 -1.74 10.19
CA ASN A 157 6.35 -1.74 11.61
C ASN A 157 6.38 -0.33 12.20
N ILE A 158 6.87 0.65 11.43
CA ILE A 158 6.79 2.06 11.80
C ILE A 158 5.32 2.48 11.96
N GLY A 159 4.43 2.11 11.03
CA GLY A 159 3.00 2.39 11.12
C GLY A 159 2.36 1.80 12.39
N VAL A 160 2.71 0.57 12.75
CA VAL A 160 2.24 -0.06 14.00
C VAL A 160 2.76 0.69 15.23
N LEU A 161 4.04 1.07 15.26
CA LEU A 161 4.62 1.83 16.36
C LEU A 161 3.95 3.20 16.52
N VAL A 162 3.78 3.92 15.41
CA VAL A 162 3.08 5.20 15.35
C VAL A 162 1.64 5.05 15.82
N SER A 163 0.96 3.94 15.48
CA SER A 163 -0.38 3.66 15.99
C SER A 163 -0.41 3.61 17.52
N TYR A 164 0.55 2.93 18.15
CA TYR A 164 0.59 2.81 19.61
C TYR A 164 0.83 4.16 20.29
N THR A 165 1.73 4.97 19.74
CA THR A 165 2.02 6.30 20.27
C THR A 165 0.85 7.25 20.06
N LEU A 166 0.34 7.37 18.83
CA LEU A 166 -0.76 8.27 18.49
C LEU A 166 -2.06 7.87 19.17
N GLY A 167 -2.32 6.57 19.30
CA GLY A 167 -3.54 6.09 19.97
C GLY A 167 -3.58 6.44 21.46
N LYS A 168 -2.41 6.60 22.11
CA LYS A 168 -2.31 7.07 23.50
C LYS A 168 -2.48 8.58 23.62
N VAL A 169 -1.96 9.35 22.66
CA VAL A 169 -1.91 10.83 22.73
C VAL A 169 -3.15 11.50 22.14
N LEU A 170 -3.71 10.95 21.07
CA LEU A 170 -4.82 11.56 20.32
C LEU A 170 -6.17 11.01 20.74
N ASP A 171 -7.22 11.82 20.60
CA ASP A 171 -8.60 11.39 20.75
C ASP A 171 -9.02 10.37 19.67
N TYR A 172 -10.09 9.62 19.95
CA TYR A 172 -10.62 8.60 19.04
C TYR A 172 -10.89 9.13 17.62
N LYS A 173 -11.57 10.29 17.53
CA LYS A 173 -11.88 10.91 16.23
C LYS A 173 -10.65 11.48 15.51
N ALA A 174 -9.73 12.07 16.27
CA ALA A 174 -8.49 12.62 15.72
C ALA A 174 -7.61 11.51 15.14
N TYR A 175 -7.47 10.38 15.86
CA TYR A 175 -6.77 9.22 15.34
C TYR A 175 -7.42 8.70 14.05
N ASN A 176 -8.74 8.48 14.05
CA ASN A 176 -9.42 7.92 12.88
C ASN A 176 -9.40 8.86 11.67
N SER A 177 -9.29 10.18 11.88
CA SER A 177 -9.11 11.15 10.80
C SER A 177 -7.77 10.95 10.07
N ILE A 178 -6.71 10.52 10.77
CA ILE A 178 -5.41 10.22 10.16
C ILE A 178 -5.53 9.02 9.19
N LEU A 179 -6.33 8.01 9.55
CA LEU A 179 -6.65 6.87 8.70
C LEU A 179 -7.44 7.25 7.43
N ILE A 180 -7.98 8.47 7.34
CA ILE A 180 -8.64 9.00 6.13
C ILE A 180 -7.65 9.84 5.33
N VAL A 181 -6.96 10.78 5.99
CA VAL A 181 -6.08 11.75 5.34
C VAL A 181 -4.88 11.07 4.68
N LEU A 182 -4.24 10.11 5.34
CA LEU A 182 -3.08 9.42 4.78
C LEU A 182 -3.41 8.64 3.49
N PRO A 183 -4.43 7.76 3.44
CA PRO A 183 -4.79 7.10 2.18
C PRO A 183 -5.32 8.06 1.11
N LEU A 184 -5.97 9.17 1.49
CA LEU A 184 -6.36 10.21 0.52
C LEU A 184 -5.12 10.82 -0.16
N LEU A 185 -4.14 11.29 0.62
CA LEU A 185 -2.89 11.85 0.11
C LEU A 185 -2.15 10.85 -0.76
N ASN A 186 -2.08 9.59 -0.31
CA ASN A 186 -1.47 8.52 -1.08
C ASN A 186 -2.21 8.27 -2.41
N THR A 187 -3.54 8.20 -2.40
CA THR A 187 -4.34 7.98 -3.63
C THR A 187 -4.09 9.08 -4.65
N VAL A 188 -4.03 10.34 -4.22
CA VAL A 188 -3.69 11.47 -5.08
C VAL A 188 -2.26 11.35 -5.61
N ALA A 189 -1.29 11.03 -4.76
CA ALA A 189 0.11 10.88 -5.16
C ALA A 189 0.32 9.73 -6.15
N LEU A 190 -0.42 8.62 -6.00
CA LEU A 190 -0.38 7.46 -6.89
C LEU A 190 -0.83 7.77 -8.32
N LEU A 191 -1.68 8.80 -8.53
CA LEU A 191 -2.12 9.18 -9.87
C LEU A 191 -0.97 9.62 -10.77
N TRP A 192 0.09 10.20 -10.18
CA TRP A 192 1.29 10.66 -10.89
C TRP A 192 2.28 9.55 -11.25
N LEU A 193 2.14 8.35 -10.68
CA LEU A 193 3.01 7.23 -11.03
C LEU A 193 2.59 6.58 -12.36
N PRO A 194 3.54 6.13 -13.20
CA PRO A 194 3.23 5.33 -14.38
C PRO A 194 2.74 3.93 -13.99
N GLU A 195 2.17 3.20 -14.94
CA GLU A 195 1.91 1.77 -14.77
C GLU A 195 3.21 0.96 -14.95
N THR A 196 3.28 -0.24 -14.36
CA THR A 196 4.51 -1.04 -14.40
C THR A 196 4.84 -1.46 -15.85
N PRO A 197 6.12 -1.32 -16.28
CA PRO A 197 6.51 -1.71 -17.63
C PRO A 197 6.23 -3.18 -17.93
N TYR A 198 6.48 -4.06 -16.96
CA TYR A 198 6.25 -5.49 -17.10
C TYR A 198 4.78 -5.79 -17.42
N PHE A 199 3.84 -5.20 -16.67
CA PHE A 199 2.41 -5.37 -16.96
C PHE A 199 2.04 -4.87 -18.36
N LEU A 200 2.55 -3.70 -18.77
CA LEU A 200 2.27 -3.15 -20.10
C LEU A 200 2.79 -4.04 -21.24
N VAL A 201 3.96 -4.67 -21.05
CA VAL A 201 4.49 -5.67 -22.01
C VAL A 201 3.57 -6.89 -22.09
N THR A 202 3.14 -7.44 -20.93
CA THR A 202 2.22 -8.61 -20.92
C THR A 202 0.85 -8.31 -21.57
N MET A 203 0.46 -7.04 -21.64
CA MET A 203 -0.77 -6.58 -22.29
C MET A 203 -0.56 -6.17 -23.76
N ASN A 204 0.59 -6.49 -24.37
CA ASN A 204 0.98 -6.10 -25.74
C ASN A 204 1.00 -4.58 -26.00
N ARG A 205 1.16 -3.75 -24.96
CA ARG A 205 1.19 -2.28 -25.05
C ARG A 205 2.63 -1.75 -25.01
N MET A 206 3.43 -2.13 -26.01
CA MET A 206 4.88 -1.85 -26.06
C MET A 206 5.23 -0.35 -26.01
N ASN A 207 4.47 0.50 -26.70
CA ASN A 207 4.72 1.95 -26.73
C ASN A 207 4.58 2.57 -25.34
N GLU A 208 3.58 2.13 -24.56
CA GLU A 208 3.34 2.61 -23.21
C GLU A 208 4.36 2.04 -22.23
N ALA A 209 4.73 0.76 -22.37
CA ALA A 209 5.79 0.15 -21.58
C ALA A 209 7.11 0.91 -21.70
N LEU A 210 7.44 1.33 -22.94
CA LEU A 210 8.64 2.11 -23.24
C LEU A 210 8.57 3.50 -22.59
N ASN A 211 7.41 4.18 -22.65
CA ASN A 211 7.22 5.48 -21.99
C ASN A 211 7.35 5.37 -20.46
N SER A 212 6.78 4.32 -19.85
CA SER A 212 6.94 4.05 -18.41
C SER A 212 8.41 3.81 -18.05
N LEU A 213 9.15 3.03 -18.85
CA LEU A 213 10.59 2.79 -18.63
C LEU A 213 11.42 4.07 -18.77
N ILE A 214 11.17 4.89 -19.80
CA ILE A 214 11.83 6.19 -19.95
C ILE A 214 11.59 7.03 -18.70
N TRP A 215 10.35 7.09 -18.21
CA TRP A 215 10.04 7.87 -17.02
C TRP A 215 10.82 7.35 -15.80
N LEU A 216 10.79 6.04 -15.55
CA LEU A 216 11.46 5.38 -14.42
C LEU A 216 13.00 5.48 -14.48
N ARG A 217 13.58 5.52 -15.68
CA ARG A 217 15.03 5.65 -15.90
C ARG A 217 15.50 7.10 -16.08
N GLY A 218 14.69 8.06 -15.64
CA GLY A 218 15.09 9.47 -15.64
C GLY A 218 15.21 10.10 -17.03
N GLY A 219 14.50 9.58 -18.03
CA GLY A 219 14.53 10.09 -19.41
C GLY A 219 15.50 9.36 -20.33
N ASN A 220 16.24 8.35 -19.84
CA ASN A 220 17.24 7.66 -20.66
C ASN A 220 16.59 6.62 -21.60
N VAL A 221 16.38 7.02 -22.85
CA VAL A 221 15.74 6.20 -23.91
C VAL A 221 16.58 4.97 -24.29
N VAL A 222 17.91 5.05 -24.23
CA VAL A 222 18.80 3.96 -24.63
C VAL A 222 18.69 2.79 -23.65
N ILE A 223 18.74 3.09 -22.35
CA ILE A 223 18.57 2.08 -21.29
C ILE A 223 17.16 1.50 -21.34
N ALA A 224 16.13 2.35 -21.47
CA ALA A 224 14.74 1.92 -21.54
C ALA A 224 14.46 0.95 -22.70
N LYS A 225 15.01 1.22 -23.91
CA LYS A 225 14.87 0.31 -25.06
C LYS A 225 15.59 -1.02 -24.87
N ARG A 226 16.75 -1.01 -24.21
CA ARG A 226 17.51 -2.23 -23.91
C ARG A 226 16.76 -3.14 -22.93
N GLU A 227 16.23 -2.56 -21.85
CA GLU A 227 15.41 -3.30 -20.88
C GLU A 227 14.09 -3.79 -21.49
N ALA A 228 13.45 -2.99 -22.37
CA ALA A 228 12.26 -3.41 -23.08
C ALA A 228 12.48 -4.66 -23.94
N GLY A 229 13.66 -4.81 -24.56
CA GLY A 229 14.04 -5.99 -25.33
C GLY A 229 14.20 -7.25 -24.48
N ASN A 230 14.67 -7.12 -23.23
CA ASN A 230 14.81 -8.26 -22.31
C ASN A 230 13.47 -8.82 -21.82
N TYR A 231 12.38 -8.04 -21.91
CA TYR A 231 11.03 -8.51 -21.58
C TYR A 231 10.35 -9.28 -22.72
N GLN A 232 10.94 -9.30 -23.93
CA GLN A 232 10.38 -9.96 -25.12
C GLN A 232 10.97 -11.35 -25.42
N THR A 233 12.11 -11.69 -24.80
CA THR A 233 12.77 -13.00 -24.87
C THR A 233 12.28 -13.93 -23.77
#